data_AF-A0A1D6LVX1-F1
#
_entry.id   AF-A0A1D6LVX1-F1
#
_cell.length_a   1.000
_cell.length_b   1.000
_cell.length_c   1.000
_cell.angle_alpha   90.00
_cell.angle_beta   90.00
_cell.angle_gamma   90.00
#
_symmetry.space_group_name_H-M   'P 1'
#
loop_
_entity.id
_entity.type
_entity.pdbx_description
1 polymer ?
#
loop_
_entity_poly.entity_id
_entity_poly.type
_entity_poly.pdbx_seq_one_letter_code
_entity_poly.pdbx_strand_id
1 'polypeptide(L)' 'MWQLLFAERNWPLLDHWCQFLQVRHNKAISRDTWSQLLEFVKTTDPQLSNYDDEGAWPYLIDEFVEYLTENGLVQRKR' A
#
# COMPACT_ATOMS: atom_id res chain seq x y z
N MET A 1 -5.50 11.79 7.88
CA MET A 1 -6.20 10.77 8.69
C MET A 1 -5.35 9.52 8.89
N TRP A 2 -4.68 9.00 7.86
CA TRP A 2 -3.86 7.79 7.96
C TRP A 2 -2.58 8.00 8.79
N GLN A 3 -1.96 9.17 8.66
CA GLN A 3 -0.79 9.53 9.47
C GLN A 3 -1.03 9.48 10.98
N LEU A 4 -2.26 9.72 11.44
CA LEU A 4 -2.61 9.58 12.87
C LEU A 4 -2.83 8.11 13.24
N LEU A 5 -3.44 7.33 12.36
CA LEU A 5 -3.78 5.93 12.63
C LEU A 5 -2.56 5.00 12.64
N PHE A 6 -1.54 5.34 11.86
CA PHE A 6 -0.29 4.59 11.75
C PHE A 6 0.88 5.22 12.51
N ALA A 7 0.69 6.36 13.19
CA ALA A 7 1.70 6.98 14.04
C ALA A 7 2.21 6.02 15.14
N GLU A 8 1.33 5.15 15.66
CA GLU A 8 1.70 4.16 16.68
C GLU A 8 2.23 2.84 16.08
N ARG A 9 1.93 2.54 14.81
CA ARG A 9 2.35 1.29 14.15
C ARG A 9 3.65 1.40 13.37
N ASN A 10 4.13 2.62 13.12
CA ASN A 10 5.36 2.91 12.37
C ASN A 10 5.49 2.10 11.07
N TRP A 11 4.41 2.10 10.25
CA TRP A 11 4.43 1.40 8.96
C TRP A 11 5.33 2.15 7.97
N PRO A 12 6.45 1.55 7.51
CA PRO A 12 7.48 2.27 6.74
C PRO A 12 7.02 2.73 5.36
N LEU A 13 5.98 2.12 4.79
CA LEU A 13 5.44 2.46 3.48
C LEU A 13 4.34 3.53 3.54
N LEU A 14 3.99 4.04 4.72
CA LEU A 14 2.90 5.01 4.90
C LEU A 14 3.10 6.31 4.11
N ASP A 15 4.33 6.83 4.10
CA ASP A 15 4.65 8.07 3.40
C ASP A 15 4.53 7.89 1.89
N HIS A 16 5.11 6.80 1.38
CA HIS A 16 5.00 6.39 -0.02
C HIS A 16 3.55 6.15 -0.45
N TRP A 17 2.73 5.56 0.43
CA TRP A 17 1.31 5.39 0.18
C TRP A 17 0.61 6.75 0.06
N CYS A 18 0.88 7.69 0.97
CA CYS A 18 0.29 9.02 0.91
C CYS A 18 0.71 9.77 -0.36
N GLN A 19 1.98 9.66 -0.77
CA GLN A 19 2.46 10.22 -2.04
C GLN A 19 1.78 9.56 -3.24
N PHE A 20 1.68 8.23 -3.27
CA PHE A 20 0.99 7.50 -4.33
C PHE A 20 -0.45 7.99 -4.52
N LEU A 21 -1.20 8.15 -3.43
CA LEU A 21 -2.56 8.69 -3.50
C LEU A 21 -2.59 10.09 -4.10
N GLN A 22 -1.68 10.98 -3.69
CA GLN A 22 -1.64 12.35 -4.22
C GLN A 22 -1.32 12.39 -5.71
N VAL A 23 -0.44 11.49 -6.19
CA VAL A 23 0.04 11.48 -7.57
C VAL A 23 -0.90 10.72 -8.51
N ARG A 24 -1.35 9.53 -8.10
CA ARG A 24 -2.10 8.60 -8.98
C ARG A 24 -3.58 8.47 -8.62
N HIS A 25 -3.97 8.75 -7.37
CA HIS A 25 -5.34 8.51 -6.90
C HIS A 25 -5.95 9.71 -6.16
N ASN A 26 -6.29 10.77 -6.90
CA ASN A 26 -6.96 11.95 -6.35
C ASN A 26 -8.49 11.77 -6.23
N LYS A 27 -8.94 10.61 -5.75
CA LYS A 27 -10.37 10.25 -5.60
C LYS A 27 -10.67 9.76 -4.19
N ALA A 28 -11.95 9.74 -3.84
CA ALA A 28 -12.43 9.21 -2.58
C ALA A 28 -12.12 7.70 -2.49
N ILE A 29 -11.49 7.29 -1.40
CA ILE A 29 -11.22 5.87 -1.10
C ILE A 29 -12.46 5.26 -0.47
N SER A 30 -12.86 4.10 -0.98
CA SER A 30 -14.00 3.35 -0.45
C SER A 30 -13.69 2.76 0.94
N ARG A 31 -14.72 2.52 1.77
CA ARG A 31 -14.56 1.87 3.08
C ARG A 31 -13.95 0.47 2.98
N ASP A 32 -14.27 -0.24 1.90
CA ASP A 32 -13.74 -1.57 1.62
C ASP A 32 -12.22 -1.52 1.42
N THR A 33 -11.76 -0.67 0.50
CA THR A 33 -10.33 -0.47 0.23
C THR A 33 -9.55 -0.04 1.47
N TRP A 34 -10.17 0.80 2.33
CA TRP A 34 -9.57 1.16 3.60
C TRP A 34 -9.37 -0.06 4.51
N SER A 35 -10.40 -0.90 4.65
CA SER A 35 -10.36 -2.10 5.50
C SER A 35 -9.33 -3.10 4.98
N GLN A 36 -9.32 -3.30 3.67
CA GLN A 36 -8.35 -4.16 2.98
C GLN A 36 -6.92 -3.65 3.19
N LEU A 37 -6.68 -2.34 3.11
CA LEU A 37 -5.33 -1.86 3.37
C LEU A 37 -4.90 -2.08 4.84
N LEU A 38 -5.80 -1.89 5.81
CA LEU A 38 -5.45 -2.19 7.21
C LEU A 38 -5.04 -3.65 7.41
N GLU A 39 -5.61 -4.57 6.63
CA GLU A 39 -5.19 -5.96 6.59
C GLU A 39 -3.84 -6.12 5.90
N PHE A 40 -3.67 -5.52 4.71
CA PHE A 40 -2.41 -5.50 3.97
C PHE A 40 -1.23 -5.04 4.82
N VAL A 41 -1.37 -3.95 5.58
CA VAL A 41 -0.31 -3.44 6.49
C VAL A 41 0.03 -4.42 7.61
N LYS A 42 -0.91 -5.28 8.01
CA LYS A 42 -0.68 -6.28 9.06
C LYS A 42 -0.05 -7.57 8.52
N THR A 43 -0.41 -7.94 7.29
CA THR A 43 -0.07 -9.25 6.72
C THR A 43 1.16 -9.17 5.80
N THR A 44 1.44 -8.00 5.22
CA THR A 44 2.49 -7.84 4.21
C THR A 44 3.76 -7.25 4.81
N ASP A 45 4.89 -7.88 4.48
CA ASP A 45 6.22 -7.40 4.87
C ASP A 45 6.57 -6.07 4.19
N PRO A 46 7.37 -5.17 4.80
CA PRO A 46 7.81 -3.93 4.17
C PRO A 46 8.50 -4.09 2.81
N GLN A 47 9.14 -5.24 2.54
CA GLN A 47 9.77 -5.57 1.27
C GLN A 47 8.80 -6.19 0.26
N LEU A 48 7.51 -6.30 0.61
CA LEU A 48 6.44 -6.89 -0.19
C LEU A 48 6.77 -8.28 -0.73
N SER A 49 7.67 -9.01 -0.05
CA SER A 49 8.17 -10.31 -0.51
C SER A 49 7.13 -11.42 -0.41
N ASN A 50 6.10 -11.22 0.42
CA ASN A 50 4.95 -12.11 0.58
C ASN A 50 3.66 -11.53 -0.05
N TYR A 51 3.77 -10.46 -0.84
CA TYR A 51 2.64 -9.93 -1.57
C TYR A 51 2.27 -10.82 -2.77
N ASP A 52 0.98 -11.15 -2.88
CA ASP A 52 0.40 -11.94 -3.95
C ASP A 52 -0.54 -11.06 -4.78
N ASP A 53 -0.16 -10.75 -6.03
CA ASP A 53 -0.94 -9.92 -6.95
C ASP A 53 -2.10 -10.68 -7.62
N GLU A 54 -2.13 -12.01 -7.49
CA GLU A 54 -3.30 -12.83 -7.85
C GLU A 54 -4.32 -12.95 -6.71
N GLY A 55 -4.02 -12.31 -5.56
CA GLY A 55 -4.85 -12.30 -4.37
C GLY A 55 -6.12 -11.46 -4.51
N ALA A 56 -7.00 -11.55 -3.51
CA ALA A 56 -8.26 -10.81 -3.48
C ALA A 56 -8.12 -9.33 -3.07
N TRP A 57 -6.95 -8.72 -3.31
CA TRP A 57 -6.71 -7.33 -2.96
C TRP A 57 -7.44 -6.38 -3.91
N PRO A 58 -7.87 -5.19 -3.44
CA PRO A 58 -8.40 -4.17 -4.31
C PRO A 58 -7.30 -3.65 -5.24
N TYR A 59 -7.65 -3.41 -6.51
CA TYR A 59 -6.76 -2.91 -7.55
C TYR A 59 -5.88 -1.71 -7.14
N LEU A 60 -6.38 -0.85 -6.24
CA LEU A 60 -5.61 0.28 -5.71
C LEU A 60 -4.34 -0.14 -4.96
N ILE A 61 -4.37 -1.30 -4.28
CA ILE A 61 -3.21 -1.87 -3.60
C ILE A 61 -2.22 -2.43 -4.63
N ASP A 62 -2.70 -3.12 -5.67
CA ASP A 62 -1.86 -3.57 -6.78
C ASP A 62 -1.13 -2.39 -7.44
N GLU A 63 -1.87 -1.31 -7.76
CA GLU A 63 -1.29 -0.08 -8.31
C GLU A 63 -0.25 0.55 -7.38
N PHE A 64 -0.44 0.46 -6.07
CA PHE A 64 0.53 0.94 -5.10
C PHE A 64 1.81 0.11 -5.09
N VAL A 65 1.68 -1.22 -5.13
CA VAL A 65 2.84 -2.13 -5.20
C VAL A 65 3.62 -1.93 -6.51
N GLU A 66 2.89 -1.76 -7.62
CA GLU A 66 3.49 -1.39 -8.91
C GLU A 66 4.24 -0.06 -8.81
N TYR A 67 3.62 0.97 -8.24
CA TYR A 67 4.25 2.27 -8.02
C TYR A 67 5.56 2.16 -7.21
N LEU A 68 5.59 1.37 -6.14
CA LEU A 68 6.82 1.16 -5.36
C LEU A 68 7.92 0.48 -6.17
N THR A 69 7.54 -0.47 -7.04
CA THR A 69 8.47 -1.19 -7.90
C THR A 69 9.01 -0.29 -9.01
N GLU A 70 8.16 0.50 -9.67
CA GLU A 70 8.54 1.47 -10.70
C GLU A 70 9.53 2.52 -10.16
N ASN A 71 9.36 2.96 -8.92
CA ASN A 71 10.25 3.94 -8.27
C ASN A 71 11.50 3.30 -7.65
N GLY A 72 11.69 1.98 -7.77
CA GLY A 72 12.84 1.26 -7.22
C GLY A 72 12.87 1.20 -5.69
N LEU A 73 11.75 1.50 -5.04
CA LEU A 73 11.61 1.51 -3.57
C LEU A 73 11.50 0.08 -3.02
N VAL A 74 10.98 -0.84 -3.83
CA VAL A 74 10.92 -2.27 -3.52
C VAL A 74 11.43 -3.07 -4.71
N GLN A 75 12.22 -4.10 -4.43
CA GLN A 75 12.76 -5.03 -5.43
C GLN A 75 11.99 -6.34 -5.34
N ARG A 76 10.93 -6.51 -6.14
CA ARG A 76 10.31 -7.83 -6.30
C ARG A 76 11.28 -8.70 -7.11
N LYS A 77 11.85 -9.72 -6.47
CA LYS A 77 12.47 -10.83 -7.21
C LYS A 77 11.35 -11.50 -7.99
N ARG A 78 11.36 -11.36 -9.32
CA ARG A 78 10.61 -12.23 -10.22
C ARG A 78 11.07 -13.67 -10.07
#